data_AF-A0A239REE2-F1
#
_entry.id   AF-A0A239REE2-F1
#
_cell.length_a   1.000
_cell.length_b   1.000
_cell.length_c   1.000
_cell.angle_alpha   90.00
_cell.angle_beta   90.00
_cell.angle_gamma   90.00
#
_symmetry.space_group_name_H-M   'P 1'
#
loop_
_entity.id
_entity.type
_entity.pdbx_description
1 polymer ?
#
loop_
_entity_poly.entity_id
_entity_poly.type
_entity_poly.pdbx_seq_one_letter_code
_entity_poly.pdbx_strand_id
1 'polypeptide(L)' 'MEFYKEYIDIRKYNDNGRSFRTITATDQLNQEVKINQQWKSEVKGYMVEDCYTSILVRWVGLSSTDFTEVHYE' A
#
# COMPACT_ATOMS: atom_id res chain seq x y z
N MET A 1 4.19 0.50 18.83
CA MET A 1 5.09 -0.05 17.79
C MET A 1 5.05 0.88 16.59
N GLU A 2 6.15 1.03 15.86
CA GLU A 2 6.16 1.83 14.62
C GLU A 2 7.01 1.16 13.54
N PHE A 3 6.64 1.40 12.28
CA PHE A 3 7.42 0.98 11.11
C PHE A 3 7.12 1.88 9.91
N TYR A 4 7.91 1.71 8.86
CA TYR A 4 7.74 2.37 7.57
C TYR A 4 7.42 1.33 6.51
N LYS A 5 6.45 1.63 5.65
CA LYS A 5 6.07 0.80 4.52
C LYS A 5 5.96 1.65 3.27
N GLU A 6 6.52 1.14 2.19
CA GLU A 6 6.43 1.74 0.87
C GLU A 6 5.36 1.01 0.06
N TYR A 7 4.41 1.76 -0.51
CA TYR A 7 3.39 1.26 -1.42
C TYR A 7 3.79 1.63 -2.83
N ILE A 8 3.74 0.67 -3.73
CA ILE A 8 4.24 0.82 -5.09
C ILE A 8 3.23 0.26 -6.08
N ASP A 9 3.08 0.86 -7.26
CA ASP A 9 2.14 0.35 -8.26
C ASP A 9 2.49 -1.10 -8.67
N ILE A 10 1.53 -2.01 -8.55
CA ILE A 10 1.70 -3.42 -8.94
C ILE A 10 0.96 -3.66 -10.26
N ARG A 11 1.66 -4.16 -11.27
CA ARG A 11 1.04 -4.63 -12.52
C ARG A 11 0.87 -6.14 -12.47
N LYS A 12 -0.38 -6.59 -12.57
CA LYS A 12 -0.70 -8.02 -12.72
C LYS A 12 -1.12 -8.29 -14.15
N TYR A 13 -0.34 -9.09 -14.85
CA TYR A 13 -0.67 -9.52 -16.21
C TYR A 13 -1.66 -10.68 -16.15
N ASN A 14 -2.65 -10.66 -17.03
CA ASN A 14 -3.55 -11.78 -17.22
C ASN A 14 -2.78 -12.93 -17.92
N ASP A 15 -3.26 -14.17 -17.80
CA ASP A 15 -2.59 -15.38 -18.33
C ASP A 15 -2.20 -15.34 -19.82
N ASN A 16 -2.84 -14.46 -20.59
CA ASN A 16 -2.55 -14.26 -22.02
C ASN A 16 -1.52 -13.14 -22.30
N GLY A 17 -0.98 -12.47 -21.28
CA GLY A 17 0.03 -11.41 -21.38
C GLY A 17 -0.42 -10.13 -22.08
N ARG A 18 -1.70 -10.03 -22.50
CA ARG A 18 -2.20 -8.92 -23.35
C ARG A 18 -2.87 -7.81 -22.59
N SER A 19 -3.32 -8.07 -21.37
CA SER A 19 -3.95 -7.09 -20.49
C SER A 19 -3.37 -7.22 -19.11
N PHE A 20 -3.24 -6.08 -18.42
CA PHE A 20 -2.83 -6.04 -17.03
C PHE A 20 -3.84 -5.26 -16.21
N ARG A 21 -4.03 -5.68 -14.96
CA ARG A 21 -4.67 -4.88 -13.92
C ARG A 21 -3.57 -4.17 -13.14
N THR A 22 -3.67 -2.85 -13.04
CA THR A 22 -2.84 -2.07 -12.11
C THR A 22 -3.53 -2.02 -10.75
N ILE A 23 -2.80 -2.36 -9.70
CA ILE A 23 -3.18 -2.11 -8.32
C ILE A 23 -2.35 -0.92 -7.87
N THR A 24 -2.98 0.24 -7.72
CA THR A 24 -2.23 1.48 -7.47
C THR A 24 -1.70 1.53 -6.05
N ALA A 25 -0.58 2.23 -5.81
CA ALA A 25 -0.06 2.46 -4.47
C ALA A 25 -1.13 3.07 -3.52
N THR A 26 -1.98 3.94 -4.07
CA THR A 26 -3.11 4.56 -3.35
C THR A 26 -4.19 3.54 -2.97
N ASP A 27 -4.54 2.61 -3.85
CA ASP A 27 -5.52 1.55 -3.54
C ASP A 27 -5.01 0.66 -2.40
N GLN A 28 -3.71 0.33 -2.42
CA GLN A 28 -3.06 -0.45 -1.37
C GLN A 28 -3.12 0.26 -0.02
N LEU A 29 -2.70 1.52 0.02
CA LEU A 29 -2.77 2.34 1.23
C LEU A 29 -4.22 2.44 1.74
N ASN A 30 -5.17 2.75 0.87
CA ASN A 30 -6.57 2.90 1.26
C ASN A 30 -7.16 1.61 1.83
N GLN A 31 -6.78 0.45 1.29
CA GLN A 31 -7.24 -0.83 1.79
C GLN A 31 -6.63 -1.14 3.17
N GLU A 32 -5.34 -0.90 3.35
CA GLU A 32 -4.67 -1.11 4.63
C GLU A 32 -5.15 -0.14 5.72
N VAL A 33 -5.47 1.12 5.37
CA VAL A 33 -6.10 2.08 6.30
C VAL A 33 -7.48 1.61 6.75
N LYS A 34 -8.27 1.01 5.85
CA LYS A 34 -9.63 0.54 6.18
C LYS A 34 -9.62 -0.61 7.19
N ILE A 35 -8.66 -1.53 7.09
CA ILE A 35 -8.57 -2.71 7.96
C ILE A 35 -7.77 -2.44 9.23
N ASN A 36 -6.76 -1.57 9.19
CA ASN A 36 -5.89 -1.24 10.32
C ASN A 36 -6.34 0.03 11.05
N GLN A 37 -7.61 0.14 11.44
CA GLN A 37 -8.18 1.35 12.09
C GLN A 37 -7.54 1.68 13.45
N GLN A 38 -6.91 0.70 14.09
CA GLN A 38 -6.15 0.83 15.34
C GLN A 38 -4.75 1.44 15.14
N TRP A 39 -4.36 1.66 13.87
CA TRP A 39 -3.06 2.21 13.50
C TRP A 39 -3.24 3.60 12.89
N LYS A 40 -2.33 4.51 13.24
CA LYS A 40 -2.23 5.82 12.60
C LYS A 40 -1.27 5.74 11.42
N SER A 41 -1.73 6.16 10.24
CA SER A 41 -0.90 6.33 9.05
C SER A 41 -0.47 7.80 8.88
N GLU A 42 0.75 8.01 8.43
CA GLU A 42 1.28 9.32 8.08
C GLU A 42 2.12 9.21 6.79
N VAL A 43 1.71 9.90 5.73
CA VAL A 43 2.48 9.94 4.48
C VAL A 43 3.76 10.75 4.71
N LYS A 44 4.92 10.13 4.43
CA LYS A 44 6.25 10.73 4.60
C LYS A 44 6.95 11.06 3.28
N GLY A 45 6.57 10.39 2.20
CA GLY A 45 7.12 10.61 0.88
C GLY A 45 6.14 10.17 -0.19
N TYR A 46 6.23 10.82 -1.34
CA TYR A 46 5.43 10.52 -2.51
C TYR A 46 6.28 10.78 -3.76
N MET A 47 6.23 9.85 -4.71
CA MET A 47 6.92 9.95 -5.99
C MET A 47 5.98 9.48 -7.09
N VAL A 48 5.98 10.20 -8.21
CA VAL A 48 5.39 9.76 -9.48
C VAL A 48 6.43 9.92 -10.57
N GLU A 49 6.65 8.84 -11.31
CA GLU A 49 7.50 8.79 -12.50
C GLU A 49 6.74 8.05 -13.57
N ASP A 50 6.60 8.64 -14.77
CA ASP A 50 5.84 8.27 -15.99
C ASP A 50 4.78 7.15 -15.92
N CYS A 51 5.06 5.99 -15.35
CA CYS A 51 4.15 4.86 -15.25
C CYS A 51 4.17 4.12 -13.90
N TYR A 52 4.63 4.79 -12.84
CA TYR A 52 4.84 4.24 -11.50
C TYR A 52 4.66 5.31 -10.41
N THR A 53 3.83 4.98 -9.43
CA THR A 53 3.64 5.74 -8.20
C THR A 53 4.25 4.99 -7.02
N SER A 54 4.95 5.71 -6.14
CA SER A 54 5.36 5.22 -4.82
C SER A 54 4.86 6.15 -3.71
N ILE A 55 4.42 5.57 -2.60
CA ILE A 55 4.00 6.28 -1.38
C ILE A 55 4.72 5.66 -0.18
N LEU A 56 5.56 6.43 0.50
CA LEU A 56 6.18 6.03 1.76
C LEU A 56 5.29 6.47 2.93
N VAL A 57 4.89 5.51 3.77
CA VAL A 57 4.00 5.75 4.91
C VAL A 57 4.66 5.28 6.19
N ARG A 58 4.59 6.11 7.22
CA ARG A 58 4.88 5.73 8.60
C ARG A 58 3.59 5.23 9.25
N TRP A 59 3.67 4.06 9.85
CA TRP A 59 2.59 3.45 10.61
C TRP A 59 2.95 3.44 12.10
N VAL A 60 2.02 3.91 12.93
CA VAL A 60 2.17 3.96 14.39
C VAL A 60 0.99 3.25 15.03
N GLY A 61 1.27 2.13 15.71
CA GLY A 61 0.24 1.36 16.41
C GLY A 61 -0.17 2.09 17.69
N LEU A 62 -1.48 2.32 17.85
CA LEU A 62 -2.06 3.01 19.01
C LEU A 62 -2.49 2.02 20.12
N SER A 63 -2.40 0.73 19.85
CA SER A 63 -2.75 -0.38 20.75
C SER A 63 -1.80 -1.56 20.54
N SER A 64 -2.07 -2.69 21.21
CA SER A 64 -1.35 -3.95 21.02
C SER A 64 -1.89 -4.79 19.84
N THR A 65 -2.79 -4.24 19.02
CA THR A 65 -3.30 -4.92 17.83
C THR A 65 -2.23 -4.97 16.76
N ASP A 66 -1.92 -6.17 16.27
CA ASP A 66 -0.95 -6.37 15.19
C ASP A 66 -1.41 -5.74 13.87
N PHE A 67 -0.45 -5.35 13.04
CA PHE A 67 -0.73 -4.82 11.71
C PHE A 67 -1.07 -5.96 10.75
N THR A 68 -2.17 -5.82 10.02
CA THR A 68 -2.60 -6.77 9.00
C THR A 68 -2.21 -6.25 7.61
N GLU A 69 -1.35 -6.99 6.91
CA GLU A 69 -0.97 -6.66 5.54
C GLU A 69 -2.02 -7.15 4.54
N VAL A 70 -2.24 -6.37 3.48
CA VAL A 70 -3.04 -6.83 2.34
C VAL A 70 -2.12 -7.55 1.36
N HIS A 71 -2.41 -8.83 1.12
CA HIS A 71 -1.82 -9.57 0.02
C HIS A 71 -2.77 -9.56 -1.17
N TYR A 72 -2.25 -9.12 -2.31
CA TYR A 72 -2.98 -9.21 -3.57
C TYR A 72 -2.61 -10.54 -4.22
N GLU A 73 -3.57 -11.45 -4.34
CA GLU A 73 -3.49 -12.70 -5.15
C GLU A 73 -3.67 -12.43 -6.64
#